data_AF-A0A485CCP0-F1
#
_entry.id   AF-A0A485CCP0-F1
#
_cell.length_a   1.000
_cell.length_b   1.000
_cell.length_c   1.000
_cell.angle_alpha   90.00
_cell.angle_beta   90.00
_cell.angle_gamma   90.00
#
_symmetry.space_group_name_H-M   'P 1'
#
loop_
_entity.id
_entity.type
_entity.pdbx_description
1 polymer ?
#
loop_
_entity_poly.entity_id
_entity_poly.type
_entity_poly.pdbx_seq_one_letter_code
_entity_poly.pdbx_strand_id
1 'polypeptide(L)'
;MPVGWRFISTVGHRIKPVDSAELLDTLSRYGYQVTPEMTPAQQKRVIMAFQMHFRPARWDGVADAETQAISDALLEKYGQG
;
A
#
# COMPACT_ATOMS: atom_id res chain seq x y z
N MET A 1 3.08 6.02 29.13
CA MET A 1 2.38 5.09 28.23
C MET A 1 1.72 5.91 27.12
N PRO A 2 2.37 6.17 25.97
CA PRO A 2 1.72 7.00 24.95
C PRO A 2 0.97 6.13 23.94
N VAL A 3 -0.37 6.20 24.04
CA VAL A 3 -1.28 6.05 22.90
C VAL A 3 -1.13 7.30 22.02
N GLY A 4 -0.76 7.12 20.75
CA GLY A 4 -0.43 8.23 19.87
C GLY A 4 -0.34 7.83 18.41
N TRP A 5 -1.37 7.18 17.87
CA TRP A 5 -1.52 7.05 16.42
C TRP A 5 -2.03 8.38 15.85
N ARG A 6 -1.11 9.30 15.58
CA ARG A 6 -1.36 10.51 14.79
C ARG A 6 -0.35 10.58 13.66
N PHE A 7 -0.68 9.91 12.55
CA PHE A 7 -0.03 10.15 11.28
C PHE A 7 -1.05 10.74 10.31
N ILE A 8 -1.17 12.07 10.37
CA ILE A 8 -1.64 12.88 9.25
C ILE A 8 -0.50 13.83 8.86
N SER A 9 -0.32 14.01 7.55
CA SER A 9 0.59 14.94 6.86
C SER A 9 1.93 14.36 6.38
N THR A 10 2.01 14.02 5.09
CA THR A 10 2.59 14.92 4.08
C THR A 10 2.38 14.31 2.68
N VAL A 11 1.38 14.82 1.96
CA VAL A 11 1.29 14.67 0.50
C VAL A 11 2.45 15.46 -0.11
N GLY A 12 3.54 14.75 -0.42
CA GLY A 12 4.74 15.29 -1.06
C GLY A 12 4.81 14.83 -2.51
N HIS A 13 4.17 15.59 -3.38
CA HIS A 13 4.17 15.49 -4.84
C HIS A 13 5.59 15.41 -5.44
N ARG A 14 6.18 14.21 -5.61
CA ARG A 14 7.23 13.88 -6.61
C ARG A 14 7.20 12.36 -6.85
N ILE A 15 7.11 11.95 -8.11
CA ILE A 15 7.22 10.54 -8.52
C ILE A 15 8.57 10.01 -8.03
N LYS A 16 8.56 9.27 -6.92
CA LYS A 16 9.70 8.58 -6.32
C LYS A 16 9.41 7.08 -6.36
N PRO A 17 10.44 6.21 -6.39
CA PRO A 17 10.23 4.80 -6.10
C PRO A 17 9.52 4.71 -4.75
N VAL A 18 8.31 4.17 -4.77
CA VAL A 18 7.47 4.05 -3.59
C VAL A 18 8.07 2.98 -2.70
N ASP A 19 8.19 3.28 -1.41
CA ASP A 19 8.63 2.27 -0.47
C ASP A 19 7.55 1.19 -0.38
N SER A 20 7.95 -0.07 -0.58
CA SER A 20 7.00 -1.18 -0.51
C SER A 20 6.31 -1.25 0.86
N ALA A 21 6.95 -0.75 1.92
CA ALA A 21 6.35 -0.65 3.24
C ALA A 21 5.17 0.34 3.30
N GLU A 22 5.22 1.47 2.59
CA GLU A 22 4.08 2.41 2.55
C GLU A 22 2.88 1.78 1.84
N LEU A 23 3.12 1.11 0.72
CA LEU A 23 2.07 0.39 0.01
C LEU A 23 1.47 -0.71 0.89
N LEU A 24 2.31 -1.48 1.57
CA LEU A 24 1.86 -2.54 2.49
C LEU A 24 1.10 -1.99 3.69
N ASP A 25 1.46 -0.82 4.23
CA ASP A 25 0.70 -0.14 5.30
C ASP A 25 -0.70 0.25 4.82
N THR A 26 -0.81 0.82 3.62
CA THR A 26 -2.11 1.14 3.00
C THR A 26 -2.96 -0.11 2.76
N LEU A 27 -2.35 -1.19 2.27
CA LEU A 27 -3.03 -2.48 2.09
C LEU A 27 -3.48 -3.08 3.43
N SER A 28 -2.69 -2.92 4.48
CA SER A 28 -3.04 -3.34 5.84
C SER A 28 -4.30 -2.63 6.33
N ARG A 29 -4.37 -1.29 6.14
CA ARG A 29 -5.56 -0.48 6.47
C ARG A 29 -6.78 -0.84 5.64
N TYR A 30 -6.57 -1.26 4.39
CA TYR A 30 -7.63 -1.76 3.52
C TYR A 30 -8.19 -3.13 3.97
N GLY A 31 -7.44 -3.88 4.80
CA GLY A 31 -7.85 -5.18 5.33
C GLY A 31 -7.02 -6.36 4.85
N TYR A 32 -5.91 -6.12 4.13
CA TYR A 32 -4.94 -7.19 3.84
C TYR A 32 -4.10 -7.51 5.07
N GLN A 33 -3.87 -8.79 5.31
CA GLN A 33 -3.03 -9.21 6.42
C GLN A 33 -1.55 -9.02 6.07
N VAL A 34 -1.00 -7.86 6.42
CA VAL A 34 0.44 -7.55 6.31
C VAL A 34 1.05 -7.67 7.70
N THR A 35 2.00 -8.58 7.86
CA THR A 35 2.78 -8.71 9.10
C THR A 35 4.23 -8.28 8.88
N PRO A 36 4.88 -7.65 9.89
CA PRO A 36 6.30 -7.27 9.78
C PRO A 36 7.24 -8.47 9.67
N GLU A 37 6.78 -9.67 10.01
CA GLU A 37 7.51 -10.93 9.87
C GLU A 37 7.47 -11.51 8.45
N MET A 38 6.73 -10.89 7.52
CA MET A 38 6.65 -11.34 6.13
C MET A 38 7.99 -11.19 5.43
N THR A 39 8.42 -12.26 4.78
CA THR A 39 9.56 -12.24 3.87
C THR A 39 9.29 -11.30 2.68
N PRO A 40 10.34 -10.73 2.05
CA PRO A 40 10.19 -9.88 0.86
C PRO A 40 9.39 -10.55 -0.27
N ALA A 41 9.50 -11.89 -0.38
CA ALA A 41 8.73 -12.67 -1.34
C ALA A 41 7.23 -12.72 -1.01
N GLN A 42 6.87 -12.81 0.28
CA GLN A 42 5.46 -12.76 0.72
C GLN A 42 4.87 -11.36 0.54
N GLN A 43 5.61 -10.32 0.90
CA GLN A 43 5.23 -8.93 0.65
C GLN A 43 4.96 -8.69 -0.84
N LYS A 44 5.87 -9.16 -1.69
CA LYS A 44 5.71 -9.10 -3.14
C LYS A 44 4.45 -9.79 -3.62
N ARG A 45 4.10 -10.96 -3.08
CA ARG A 45 2.84 -11.67 -3.43
C ARG A 45 1.59 -10.87 -3.05
N VAL A 46 1.60 -10.18 -1.91
CA VAL A 46 0.49 -9.29 -1.52
C VAL A 46 0.33 -8.16 -2.53
N ILE A 47 1.44 -7.51 -2.90
CA ILE A 47 1.45 -6.46 -3.93
C ILE A 47 0.98 -7.00 -5.29
N MET A 48 1.44 -8.19 -5.69
CA MET A 48 1.00 -8.85 -6.93
C MET A 48 -0.50 -9.14 -6.91
N ALA A 49 -1.04 -9.65 -5.80
CA ALA A 49 -2.46 -9.92 -5.67
C ALA A 49 -3.30 -8.65 -5.83
N PHE A 50 -2.85 -7.54 -5.23
CA PHE A 50 -3.46 -6.23 -5.41
C PHE A 50 -3.36 -5.74 -6.86
N GLN A 51 -2.17 -5.83 -7.47
CA GLN A 51 -1.96 -5.45 -8.87
C GLN A 51 -2.81 -6.30 -9.81
N MET A 52 -2.99 -7.60 -9.60
CA MET A 52 -3.89 -8.41 -10.42
C MET A 52 -5.35 -7.94 -10.33
N HIS A 53 -5.77 -7.40 -9.18
CA HIS A 53 -7.14 -6.94 -8.97
C HIS A 53 -7.42 -5.58 -9.60
N PHE A 54 -6.49 -4.63 -9.45
CA PHE A 54 -6.69 -3.24 -9.87
C PHE A 54 -5.90 -2.83 -11.12
N ARG A 55 -4.83 -3.55 -11.45
CA ARG A 55 -3.92 -3.28 -12.56
C ARG A 55 -3.47 -4.58 -13.28
N PRO A 56 -4.42 -5.33 -13.88
CA PRO A 56 -4.10 -6.61 -14.52
C PRO A 56 -3.11 -6.47 -15.70
N ALA A 57 -2.97 -5.26 -16.25
CA ALA A 57 -1.99 -4.94 -17.28
C ALA A 57 -0.53 -5.16 -16.82
N ARG A 58 -0.24 -5.07 -15.52
CA ARG A 58 1.12 -5.19 -14.99
C ARG A 58 1.13 -5.56 -13.51
N TRP A 59 1.61 -6.78 -13.21
CA TRP A 59 1.59 -7.41 -11.90
C TRP A 59 2.98 -7.91 -11.44
N ASP A 60 4.03 -7.16 -11.74
CA ASP A 60 5.42 -7.52 -11.41
C ASP A 60 5.72 -7.59 -9.90
N GLY A 61 4.79 -7.17 -9.05
CA GLY A 61 4.94 -7.13 -7.59
C GLY A 61 5.84 -6.02 -7.09
N VAL A 62 6.06 -5.00 -7.92
CA VAL A 62 6.88 -3.83 -7.59
C VAL A 62 5.98 -2.70 -7.14
N ALA A 63 6.27 -2.11 -5.99
CA ALA A 63 5.61 -0.88 -5.56
C ALA A 63 6.05 0.28 -6.47
N ASP A 64 5.10 0.84 -7.19
CA ASP A 64 5.31 1.98 -8.08
C ASP A 64 4.30 3.10 -7.75
N ALA A 65 4.56 4.31 -8.25
CA ALA A 65 3.74 5.48 -7.95
C ALA A 65 2.29 5.35 -8.41
N GLU A 66 2.02 4.61 -9.50
CA GLU A 66 0.66 4.32 -9.96
C GLU A 66 -0.02 3.32 -9.02
N THR A 67 0.68 2.25 -8.61
CA THR A 67 0.18 1.29 -7.62
C THR A 67 -0.15 2.00 -6.29
N GLN A 68 0.68 2.95 -5.84
CA GLN A 68 0.37 3.76 -4.65
C GLN A 68 -0.85 4.66 -4.85
N ALA A 69 -0.93 5.39 -5.96
CA ALA A 69 -2.06 6.27 -6.26
C ALA A 69 -3.40 5.52 -6.29
N ILE A 70 -3.40 4.30 -6.85
CA ILE A 70 -4.58 3.41 -6.84
C ILE A 70 -4.94 3.01 -5.40
N SER A 71 -3.95 2.66 -4.59
CA SER A 71 -4.14 2.24 -3.20
C SER A 71 -4.69 3.37 -2.34
N ASP A 72 -4.15 4.60 -2.49
CA ASP A 72 -4.65 5.80 -1.82
C ASP A 72 -6.09 6.12 -2.25
N ALA A 73 -6.40 6.08 -3.55
CA ALA A 73 -7.76 6.32 -4.04
C ALA A 73 -8.77 5.29 -3.52
N LEU A 74 -8.36 4.03 -3.35
CA LEU A 74 -9.19 3.00 -2.72
C LEU A 74 -9.36 3.24 -1.23
N LEU A 75 -8.29 3.62 -0.52
CA LEU A 75 -8.38 3.95 0.90
C LEU A 75 -9.27 5.17 1.13
N GLU A 76 -9.22 6.18 0.26
CA GLU A 76 -10.13 7.34 0.32
C GLU A 76 -11.59 6.92 0.09
N LYS A 77 -11.84 6.06 -0.91
CA LYS A 77 -13.20 5.60 -1.25
C LYS A 77 -13.81 4.68 -0.18
N TYR A 78 -13.01 3.83 0.45
CA TYR A 78 -13.49 2.77 1.36
C TYR A 78 -13.12 3.01 2.84
N GLY A 79 -12.23 3.95 3.15
CA GLY A 79 -11.80 4.29 4.51
C GLY A 79 -12.70 5.33 5.20
N GLN A 80 -13.76 5.80 4.55
CA GLN A 80 -14.74 6.73 5.12
C GLN A 80 -15.99 6.02 5.70
N GLY A 81 -15.89 4.71 5.98
CA GLY A 81 -16.96 3.91 6.59
C GLY A 81 -16.84 3.78 8.10
#